data_AF-A0A2E6ZZ32-F1
#
_entry.id   AF-A0A2E6ZZ32-F1
#
_cell.length_a   1.000
_cell.length_b   1.000
_cell.length_c   1.000
_cell.angle_alpha   90.00
_cell.angle_beta   90.00
_cell.angle_gamma   90.00
#
_symmetry.space_group_name_H-M   'P 1'
#
loop_
_entity.id
_entity.type
_entity.pdbx_description
1 polymer ?
#
loop_
_entity_poly.entity_id
_entity_poly.type
_entity_poly.pdbx_seq_one_letter_code
_entity_poly.pdbx_strand_id
1 'polypeptide(L)'
;MLMVVEAVKQAIENAGIITKPGVASRDNNTYIVSGRVDTRHVWVEIKPDPQSANISYVTFQTRTKSSWVVGGRNPDLVLAGRLAEDTTLKLISIVQNTPPTGTTAAP
;
A
#
# COMPACT_ATOMS: atom_id res chain seq x y z
N MET A 1 -6.90 -2.13 9.28
CA MET A 1 -5.89 -2.83 8.45
C MET A 1 -6.40 -3.21 7.06
N LEU A 2 -7.53 -3.92 6.90
CA LEU A 2 -8.05 -4.27 5.56
C LEU A 2 -8.30 -3.05 4.65
N MET A 3 -8.82 -1.95 5.19
CA MET A 3 -8.97 -0.69 4.45
C MET A 3 -7.64 -0.12 3.95
N VAL A 4 -6.53 -0.34 4.69
CA VAL A 4 -5.19 0.10 4.28
C VAL A 4 -4.67 -0.75 3.14
N VAL A 5 -4.90 -2.07 3.20
CA VAL A 5 -4.55 -3.01 2.12
C VAL A 5 -5.30 -2.63 0.83
N GLU A 6 -6.60 -2.35 0.94
CA GLU A 6 -7.41 -1.93 -0.20
C GLU A 6 -6.98 -0.57 -0.76
N ALA A 7 -6.68 0.40 0.10
CA ALA A 7 -6.16 1.70 -0.32
C ALA A 7 -4.83 1.57 -1.10
N VAL A 8 -3.90 0.76 -0.60
CA VAL A 8 -2.62 0.48 -1.27
C VAL A 8 -2.85 -0.20 -2.61
N LYS A 9 -3.77 -1.16 -2.67
CA LYS A 9 -4.10 -1.87 -3.90
C LYS A 9 -4.65 -0.91 -4.96
N GLN A 10 -5.58 -0.03 -4.57
CA GLN A 10 -6.14 1.00 -5.45
C GLN A 10 -5.10 2.04 -5.91
N ALA A 11 -4.17 2.43 -5.03
CA ALA A 11 -3.08 3.35 -5.39
C ALA A 11 -2.12 2.73 -6.41
N ILE A 12 -1.80 1.44 -6.25
CA ILE A 12 -1.01 0.71 -7.25
C ILE A 12 -1.81 0.60 -8.56
N GLU A 13 -3.10 0.24 -8.49
CA GLU A 13 -4.06 0.18 -9.62
C GLU A 13 -4.14 1.46 -10.45
N ASN A 14 -4.16 2.61 -9.77
CA ASN A 14 -4.20 3.91 -10.42
C ASN A 14 -2.86 4.32 -11.06
N ALA A 15 -1.74 3.81 -10.58
CA ALA A 15 -0.42 4.31 -10.97
C ALA A 15 0.07 3.79 -12.34
N GLY A 16 -0.49 2.73 -12.95
CA GLY A 16 -0.10 2.29 -14.30
C GLY A 16 -0.59 0.92 -14.78
N ILE A 17 0.01 0.41 -15.88
CA ILE A 17 -0.35 -0.89 -16.50
C ILE A 17 0.18 -2.04 -15.65
N ILE A 18 -0.70 -2.65 -14.86
CA ILE A 18 -0.31 -3.62 -13.84
C ILE A 18 -0.45 -5.06 -14.32
N THR A 19 0.50 -5.88 -13.89
CA THR A 19 0.25 -7.31 -13.65
C THR A 19 -0.45 -7.41 -12.30
N LYS A 20 -1.76 -7.72 -12.27
CA LYS A 20 -2.68 -7.72 -11.11
C LYS A 20 -1.97 -7.66 -9.73
N PRO A 21 -2.21 -6.62 -8.90
CA PRO A 21 -1.52 -6.53 -7.62
C PRO A 21 -1.80 -7.78 -6.79
N GLY A 22 -0.74 -8.53 -6.48
CA GLY A 22 -0.81 -9.73 -5.68
C GLY A 22 -0.79 -9.35 -4.21
N VAL A 23 -1.79 -9.79 -3.45
CA VAL A 23 -1.82 -9.68 -2.00
C VAL A 23 -1.43 -11.02 -1.40
N ALA A 24 -0.33 -11.05 -0.66
CA ALA A 24 0.11 -12.22 0.11
C ALA A 24 0.17 -11.86 1.58
N SER A 25 -0.33 -12.74 2.45
CA SER A 25 -0.07 -12.64 3.89
C SER A 25 1.32 -13.20 4.15
N ARG A 26 2.21 -12.42 4.76
CA ARG A 26 3.54 -12.90 5.16
C ARG A 26 3.45 -13.72 6.45
N ASP A 27 2.66 -13.23 7.40
CA ASP A 27 2.30 -13.82 8.70
C ASP A 27 0.86 -13.38 9.04
N ASN A 28 0.25 -13.88 10.13
CA ASN A 28 -1.16 -13.62 10.51
C ASN A 28 -1.56 -12.13 10.59
N ASN A 29 -0.59 -11.21 10.69
CA ASN A 29 -0.80 -9.76 10.80
C ASN A 29 -0.01 -8.92 9.79
N THR A 30 0.72 -9.51 8.84
CA THR A 30 1.52 -8.74 7.87
C THR A 30 1.01 -9.00 6.45
N TYR A 31 0.68 -7.93 5.73
CA TYR A 31 0.23 -8.00 4.34
C TYR A 31 1.31 -7.46 3.41
N ILE A 32 1.55 -8.17 2.32
CA ILE A 32 2.42 -7.76 1.23
C ILE A 32 1.55 -7.52 0.00
N VAL A 33 1.62 -6.32 -0.56
CA VAL A 33 1.06 -5.98 -1.86
C VAL A 33 2.20 -5.79 -2.84
N SER A 34 2.20 -6.55 -3.93
CA SER A 34 3.24 -6.49 -4.95
C SER A 34 2.63 -6.27 -6.33
N GLY A 35 3.33 -5.53 -7.19
CA GLY A 35 2.85 -5.20 -8.51
C GLY A 35 3.92 -4.58 -9.39
N ARG A 36 3.49 -4.10 -10.56
CA ARG A 36 4.33 -3.34 -11.48
C ARG A 36 3.65 -2.04 -11.87
N VAL A 37 4.43 -0.97 -11.86
CA VAL A 37 4.05 0.33 -12.44
C VAL A 37 5.04 0.59 -13.55
N ASP A 38 4.55 0.57 -14.79
CA ASP A 38 5.37 0.55 -16.00
C ASP A 38 6.42 -0.60 -15.98
N THR A 39 7.70 -0.26 -15.95
CA THR A 39 8.83 -1.19 -15.86
C THR A 39 9.35 -1.38 -14.44
N ARG A 40 8.76 -0.69 -13.46
CA ARG A 40 9.22 -0.65 -12.07
C ARG A 40 8.50 -1.70 -11.25
N HIS A 41 9.24 -2.43 -10.43
CA HIS A 41 8.67 -3.36 -9.46
C HIS A 41 8.28 -2.60 -8.20
N VAL A 42 7.05 -2.81 -7.74
CA VAL A 42 6.53 -2.22 -6.50
C VAL A 42 6.31 -3.34 -5.49
N TRP A 43 6.81 -3.14 -4.29
CA TRP A 43 6.59 -4.00 -3.14
C TRP A 43 6.18 -3.12 -1.97
N VAL A 44 5.05 -3.43 -1.36
CA VAL A 44 4.50 -2.70 -0.22
C VAL A 44 4.23 -3.68 0.90
N GLU A 45 4.76 -3.39 2.09
CA GLU A 45 4.50 -4.17 3.30
C GLU A 45 3.67 -3.35 4.28
N ILE A 46 2.61 -3.96 4.79
CA ILE A 46 1.65 -3.36 5.71
C ILE A 46 1.67 -4.19 6.98
N LYS A 47 1.98 -3.54 8.11
CA LYS A 47 2.06 -4.15 9.43
C LYS A 47 1.25 -3.33 10.43
N PRO A 48 0.56 -3.95 11.40
CA PRO A 48 -0.07 -3.21 12.48
C PRO A 48 1.00 -2.55 13.35
N ASP A 49 0.62 -1.46 14.00
CA ASP A 49 1.42 -0.88 15.06
C ASP A 49 1.30 -1.73 16.34
N PRO A 50 2.41 -2.08 17.02
CA PRO A 50 2.35 -2.89 18.23
C PRO A 50 1.72 -2.15 19.42
N GLN A 51 1.60 -0.82 19.37
CA GLN A 51 1.01 -0.01 20.44
C GLN A 51 -0.45 0.39 20.15
N SER A 52 -0.94 0.23 18.92
CA SER A 52 -2.27 0.64 18.50
C SER A 52 -2.86 -0.24 17.38
N ALA A 53 -4.04 -0.82 17.63
CA ALA A 53 -4.78 -1.61 16.64
C ALA A 53 -5.30 -0.79 15.44
N ASN A 54 -5.36 0.53 15.57
CA ASN A 54 -5.90 1.44 14.56
C ASN A 54 -4.82 2.05 13.66
N ILE A 55 -3.55 1.83 13.97
CA ILE A 55 -2.41 2.37 13.22
C ILE A 55 -1.75 1.22 12.45
N SER A 56 -1.25 1.52 11.26
CA SER A 56 -0.50 0.56 10.44
C SER A 56 0.74 1.22 9.85
N TYR A 57 1.86 0.53 9.93
CA TYR A 57 3.08 0.85 9.20
C TYR A 57 2.95 0.40 7.76
N VAL A 58 3.20 1.30 6.82
CA VAL A 58 3.19 1.00 5.38
C VAL A 58 4.56 1.33 4.80
N THR A 59 5.27 0.31 4.33
CA THR A 59 6.61 0.45 3.76
C THR A 59 6.53 0.31 2.25
N PHE A 60 6.87 1.37 1.51
CA PHE A 60 6.93 1.35 0.05
C PHE A 60 8.35 1.08 -0.42
N GLN A 61 8.51 0.07 -1.28
CA GLN A 61 9.75 -0.19 -1.99
C GLN A 61 9.50 -0.31 -3.49
N THR A 62 9.98 0.70 -4.22
CA THR A 62 9.90 0.80 -5.67
C THR A 62 11.28 0.58 -6.27
N ARG A 63 11.38 -0.29 -7.28
CA ARG A 63 12.66 -0.70 -7.87
C ARG A 63 12.58 -0.55 -9.39
N THR A 64 13.53 0.15 -9.99
CA THR A 64 13.66 0.22 -11.46
C THR A 64 14.32 -1.05 -12.02
N LYS A 65 14.00 -1.43 -13.26
CA LYS A 65 14.61 -2.59 -13.93
C LYS A 65 16.12 -2.43 -14.15
N SER A 66 16.61 -1.18 -14.25
CA SER A 66 17.96 -0.85 -14.72
C SER A 66 18.96 -0.48 -13.62
N SER A 67 18.56 -0.37 -12.35
CA SER A 67 19.49 0.08 -11.31
C SER A 67 20.31 -1.08 -10.74
N TRP A 68 21.24 -1.59 -11.53
CA TRP A 68 22.46 -2.21 -11.02
C TRP A 68 23.54 -1.13 -11.06
N VAL A 69 23.45 -0.15 -10.16
CA VAL A 69 24.56 0.76 -9.93
C VAL A 69 25.45 0.10 -8.89
N VAL A 70 26.75 0.09 -9.15
CA VAL A 70 27.81 -0.45 -8.29
C VAL A 70 27.60 0.06 -6.86
N GLY A 71 26.96 -0.74 -5.99
CA GLY A 71 26.59 -0.35 -4.62
C GLY A 71 25.15 -0.65 -4.18
N GLY A 72 24.22 -0.99 -5.09
CA GLY A 72 22.86 -1.42 -4.73
C GLY A 72 21.78 -1.04 -5.74
N ARG A 73 20.56 -1.57 -5.53
CA ARG A 73 19.38 -1.18 -6.33
C ARG A 73 18.94 0.23 -5.93
N ASN A 74 18.87 1.15 -6.89
CA ASN A 74 18.40 2.52 -6.64
C ASN A 74 16.88 2.50 -6.43
N PRO A 75 16.38 2.84 -5.23
CA PRO A 75 14.95 2.95 -4.99
C PRO A 75 14.38 4.14 -5.77
N ASP A 76 13.22 3.96 -6.41
CA ASP A 76 12.53 5.06 -7.07
C ASP A 76 11.72 5.85 -6.05
N LEU A 77 12.39 6.73 -5.29
CA LEU A 77 11.79 7.50 -4.20
C LEU A 77 10.66 8.41 -4.69
N VAL A 78 10.69 8.86 -5.94
CA VAL A 78 9.63 9.68 -6.53
C VAL A 78 8.36 8.85 -6.70
N LEU A 79 8.46 7.65 -7.28
CA LEU A 79 7.32 6.76 -7.39
C LEU A 79 6.83 6.31 -6.01
N ALA A 80 7.74 6.02 -5.07
CA ALA A 80 7.37 5.64 -3.71
C ALA A 80 6.57 6.75 -3.02
N GLY A 81 7.01 8.00 -3.12
CA GLY A 81 6.31 9.17 -2.57
C GLY A 81 4.92 9.35 -3.19
N ARG A 82 4.80 9.24 -4.51
CA ARG A 82 3.51 9.32 -5.21
C ARG A 82 2.55 8.21 -4.78
N LEU A 83 3.04 6.98 -4.65
CA LEU A 83 2.21 5.87 -4.18
C LEU A 83 1.77 6.05 -2.73
N ALA A 84 2.62 6.62 -1.88
CA ALA A 84 2.26 6.94 -0.51
C ALA A 84 1.18 8.02 -0.45
N GLU A 85 1.32 9.11 -1.20
CA GLU A 85 0.32 10.17 -1.31
C GLU A 85 -1.03 9.65 -1.83
N ASP A 86 -1.01 8.89 -2.93
CA ASP A 86 -2.23 8.34 -3.52
C ASP A 86 -2.89 7.32 -2.58
N THR A 87 -2.10 6.50 -1.87
CA THR A 87 -2.61 5.61 -0.82
C THR A 87 -3.32 6.39 0.28
N THR A 88 -2.78 7.52 0.73
CA THR A 88 -3.43 8.38 1.73
C THR A 88 -4.75 8.93 1.21
N LEU A 89 -4.80 9.43 -0.03
CA LEU A 89 -6.03 9.93 -0.63
C LEU A 89 -7.10 8.83 -0.78
N LYS A 90 -6.70 7.63 -1.21
CA LYS A 90 -7.60 6.47 -1.29
C LYS A 90 -8.11 6.03 0.07
N LEU A 91 -7.25 6.04 1.09
CA LEU A 91 -7.65 5.70 2.45
C LEU A 91 -8.69 6.70 2.99
N ILE A 92 -8.48 8.00 2.79
CA ILE A 92 -9.45 9.04 3.14
C ILE A 92 -10.78 8.79 2.44
N SER A 93 -10.76 8.52 1.13
CA SER A 93 -11.95 8.21 0.35
C SER A 93 -12.67 6.96 0.87
N ILE A 94 -11.95 5.89 1.20
CA ILE A 94 -12.55 4.65 1.75
C ILE A 94 -13.20 4.92 3.10
N VAL A 95 -12.53 5.66 3.99
CA VAL A 95 -13.05 6.00 5.33
C VAL A 95 -14.28 6.91 5.23
N GLN A 96 -14.30 7.87 4.31
CA GLN A 96 -15.46 8.76 4.11
C GLN A 96 -16.68 8.02 3.54
N ASN A 97 -16.45 7.01 2.69
CA ASN A 97 -17.53 6.24 2.05
C ASN A 97 -17.94 4.98 2.85
N THR A 98 -17.21 4.64 3.92
CA THR A 98 -17.55 3.53 4.81
C THR A 98 -18.09 4.10 6.11
N PRO A 99 -19.39 3.95 6.43
CA PRO A 99 -19.95 4.46 7.67
C PRO A 99 -19.21 3.85 8.87
N PRO A 100 -19.05 4.58 9.98
CA PRO A 100 -18.42 4.04 11.18
C PRO A 100 -19.22 2.82 11.66
N THR A 101 -18.57 1.65 11.70
CA THR A 101 -19.07 0.45 12.36
C THR A 101 -19.13 0.71 13.87
N GLY A 102 -20.17 1.39 14.29
CA GLY A 102 -20.36 1.86 15.67
C GLY A 102 -21.62 2.68 15.92
N THR A 103 -22.51 2.84 14.93
CA THR A 103 -23.85 3.38 15.21
C THR A 103 -24.80 2.22 15.43
N THR A 104 -24.82 1.69 16.65
CA THR A 104 -26.01 1.02 17.16
C THR A 104 -27.15 2.01 17.00
N ALA A 105 -28.10 1.71 16.12
CA ALA A 105 -29.40 2.36 16.15
C ALA A 105 -29.98 2.08 17.54
N ALA A 106 -29.96 3.09 18.41
CA ALA A 106 -30.69 3.07 19.67
C ALA A 106 -32.19 3.32 19.36
N PRO A 107 -33.09 2.73 20.16
CA PRO A 107 -34.46 2.39 19.79
C PRO A 107 -35.40 3.57 19.54
#